data_AF-A0A0A9AKZ5-F1
#
_entry.id   AF-A0A0A9AKZ5-F1
#
_cell.length_a   1.000
_cell.length_b   1.000
_cell.length_c   1.000
_cell.angle_alpha   90.00
_cell.angle_beta   90.00
_cell.angle_gamma   90.00
#
_symmetry.space_group_name_H-M   'P 1'
#
loop_
_entity.id
_entity.type
_entity.pdbx_description
1 polymer ?
#
loop_
_entity_poly.entity_id
_entity_poly.type
_entity_poly.pdbx_seq_one_letter_code
_entity_poly.pdbx_strand_id
1 'polypeptide(L)'
;MALLQCGGALVPTLGARAAHADGGFLAPKNGTRGRSKHLVSASYSMHSQTFSEQLNHVPSSRFCNKRSSRFIVRAEADFYSVLGVSRNASKSEIKSAYRKLARRYHPDVNKDLGAEQKFKDISNAYEVLSDDEKRAIYDKYGEAGLKGAGMGTGDYSNPFDLFESLFEGFGGMGGMDGRAARNRPTQGDDEAYNLVLNFKEAVFGVEKEIEITRLESCNTCDGSGAKPGTKPTTCKTCGGQGQVVSSTRTPLGIFQQVSACNTCGGTGEFSTPCSTCGGDSRVRKSKRISLKVPAGVDSGSRLRVRSEGNAGRRGGPPGDLYVFIDVLSDPVLKRDGTSILYTCNVSYIDAILGTTVKVPTVDGMVDLKIPSGTQPGTTLVMSKKGVPLLGKSNARGDQLVRAQVEIPKRLSSDERKLIEELANLNKAQTANSRR
;
A
#
# COMPACT_ATOMS: atom_id res chain seq x y z
N MET A 1 -3.02 -74.46 1.57
CA MET A 1 -3.28 -75.31 0.40
C MET A 1 -4.35 -74.62 -0.44
N ALA A 2 -4.20 -74.61 -1.77
CA ALA A 2 -4.94 -73.82 -2.77
C ALA A 2 -4.42 -72.38 -3.02
N LEU A 3 -3.45 -72.32 -3.94
CA LEU A 3 -3.15 -71.19 -4.81
C LEU A 3 -4.24 -71.10 -5.89
N LEU A 4 -4.72 -69.89 -6.19
CA LEU A 4 -5.42 -69.61 -7.45
C LEU A 4 -4.80 -68.37 -8.11
N GLN A 5 -4.23 -68.61 -9.30
CA GLN A 5 -3.96 -67.64 -10.34
C GLN A 5 -5.24 -67.26 -11.08
N CYS A 6 -5.23 -66.04 -11.65
CA CYS A 6 -5.91 -65.54 -12.86
C CYS A 6 -6.09 -64.03 -12.65
N GLY A 7 -5.85 -63.10 -13.58
CA GLY A 7 -5.53 -63.13 -15.00
C GLY A 7 -5.52 -61.66 -15.45
N GLY A 8 -4.63 -61.30 -16.36
CA GLY A 8 -4.41 -59.93 -16.80
C GLY A 8 -5.55 -59.33 -17.63
N ALA A 9 -5.61 -58.00 -17.65
CA ALA A 9 -6.36 -57.22 -18.63
C ALA A 9 -5.51 -56.04 -19.11
N LEU A 10 -5.18 -56.08 -20.39
CA LEU A 10 -4.58 -55.03 -21.23
C LEU A 10 -5.67 -54.10 -21.77
N VAL A 11 -5.52 -52.77 -21.66
CA VAL A 11 -6.04 -51.78 -22.64
C VAL A 11 -5.28 -50.43 -22.48
N PRO A 12 -5.30 -49.47 -23.42
CA PRO A 12 -4.17 -49.23 -24.31
C PRO A 12 -3.61 -47.79 -24.26
N THR A 13 -2.42 -47.63 -24.83
CA THR A 13 -1.80 -46.35 -25.19
C THR A 13 -2.56 -45.63 -26.29
N LEU A 14 -2.90 -44.36 -26.07
CA LEU A 14 -3.35 -43.43 -27.12
C LEU A 14 -2.41 -42.23 -27.14
N GLY A 15 -1.57 -42.19 -28.17
CA GLY A 15 -0.82 -41.02 -28.58
C GLY A 15 -1.67 -40.12 -29.49
N ALA A 16 -1.59 -38.81 -29.27
CA ALA A 16 -2.05 -37.82 -30.22
C ALA A 16 -1.03 -36.67 -30.28
N ARG A 17 -0.34 -36.59 -31.42
CA ARG A 17 0.43 -35.43 -31.90
C ARG A 17 -0.56 -34.42 -32.51
N ALA A 18 -0.41 -33.14 -32.20
CA ALA A 18 -0.84 -32.00 -33.01
C ALA A 18 0.11 -30.83 -32.67
N ALA A 19 1.07 -30.51 -33.54
CA ALA A 19 0.97 -29.65 -34.73
C ALA A 19 1.08 -28.15 -34.38
N HIS A 20 2.26 -27.61 -34.71
CA HIS A 20 2.60 -26.19 -34.75
C HIS A 20 1.70 -25.40 -35.71
N ALA A 21 1.36 -24.17 -35.33
CA ALA A 21 0.94 -23.12 -36.25
C ALA A 21 1.46 -21.75 -35.75
N ASP A 22 2.46 -21.23 -36.45
CA ASP A 22 2.99 -19.87 -36.36
C ASP A 22 2.26 -18.93 -37.34
N GLY A 23 2.27 -17.64 -37.03
CA GLY A 23 1.88 -16.52 -37.90
C GLY A 23 0.52 -15.92 -37.50
N GLY A 24 0.38 -14.65 -37.14
CA GLY A 24 1.14 -13.45 -37.45
C GLY A 24 0.11 -12.40 -37.85
N PHE A 25 -0.18 -11.41 -36.99
CA PHE A 25 -1.11 -10.34 -37.32
C PHE A 25 -0.66 -8.97 -36.78
N LEU A 26 0.05 -8.27 -37.66
CA LEU A 26 -0.07 -6.86 -38.04
C LEU A 26 -0.53 -5.82 -37.00
N ALA A 27 0.41 -4.92 -36.70
CA ALA A 27 0.18 -3.57 -36.19
C ALA A 27 -0.49 -2.64 -37.22
N PRO A 28 -1.07 -1.51 -36.79
CA PRO A 28 -1.17 -0.32 -37.62
C PRO A 28 -0.31 0.83 -37.08
N LYS A 29 0.48 1.44 -37.98
CA LYS A 29 1.00 2.81 -37.91
C LYS A 29 0.21 3.68 -38.88
N ASN A 30 0.30 5.00 -38.66
CA ASN A 30 -0.19 6.15 -39.44
C ASN A 30 -1.50 6.76 -38.90
N GLY A 31 -1.68 8.08 -38.79
CA GLY A 31 -0.84 9.18 -39.24
C GLY A 31 -1.33 10.55 -38.76
N THR A 32 -0.36 11.45 -38.73
CA THR A 32 -0.32 12.93 -38.78
C THR A 32 -1.57 13.79 -39.07
N ARG A 33 -1.51 14.98 -38.43
CA ARG A 33 -1.88 16.35 -38.88
C ARG A 33 -3.34 16.82 -38.76
N GLY A 34 -3.51 17.85 -37.92
CA GLY A 34 -4.57 18.86 -38.01
C GLY A 34 -4.06 20.20 -37.47
N ARG A 35 -4.04 21.22 -38.33
CA ARG A 35 -3.46 22.56 -38.11
C ARG A 35 -4.61 23.57 -37.97
N SER A 36 -4.39 24.59 -37.13
CA SER A 36 -5.01 25.93 -37.18
C SER A 36 -6.43 26.09 -36.62
N LYS A 37 -6.62 27.03 -35.68
CA LYS A 37 -7.00 28.43 -35.97
C LYS A 37 -7.03 29.29 -34.69
N HIS A 38 -6.46 30.49 -34.79
CA HIS A 38 -6.68 31.63 -33.90
C HIS A 38 -8.11 32.19 -34.03
N LEU A 39 -8.42 33.17 -33.16
CA LEU A 39 -9.50 34.18 -33.13
C LEU A 39 -10.55 33.89 -32.05
N VAL A 40 -11.14 34.85 -31.33
CA VAL A 40 -10.94 36.28 -31.07
C VAL A 40 -11.74 36.58 -29.78
N SER A 41 -11.35 37.62 -29.05
CA SER A 41 -12.06 38.20 -27.91
C SER A 41 -13.53 38.57 -28.19
N ALA A 42 -14.37 38.45 -27.17
CA ALA A 42 -15.56 39.28 -26.95
C ALA A 42 -15.77 39.37 -25.42
N SER A 43 -15.31 40.44 -24.76
CA SER A 43 -16.10 41.65 -24.44
C SER A 43 -17.43 41.34 -23.75
N TYR A 44 -17.54 41.60 -22.45
CA TYR A 44 -18.65 42.36 -21.85
C TYR A 44 -18.19 43.01 -20.53
N SER A 45 -18.50 44.30 -20.45
CA SER A 45 -18.28 45.21 -19.34
C SER A 45 -19.65 45.50 -18.71
N MET A 46 -19.71 45.69 -17.38
CA MET A 46 -20.34 46.83 -16.68
C MET A 46 -20.94 46.48 -15.31
N HIS A 47 -20.86 47.48 -14.42
CA HIS A 47 -21.46 47.68 -13.08
C HIS A 47 -20.63 47.10 -11.92
N SER A 48 -19.82 47.86 -11.16
CA SER A 48 -20.00 49.15 -10.45
C SER A 48 -21.01 49.11 -9.30
N GLN A 49 -20.49 49.17 -8.06
CA GLN A 49 -20.93 49.96 -6.90
C GLN A 49 -20.01 49.60 -5.70
N THR A 50 -18.99 50.40 -5.41
CA THR A 50 -18.96 51.50 -4.41
C THR A 50 -19.17 51.08 -2.95
N PHE A 51 -18.12 51.13 -2.13
CA PHE A 51 -18.14 51.85 -0.86
C PHE A 51 -16.70 52.08 -0.34
N SER A 52 -16.27 53.33 -0.36
CA SER A 52 -15.05 53.81 0.30
C SER A 52 -15.43 54.79 1.39
N GLU A 53 -14.87 54.54 2.58
CA GLU A 53 -14.29 55.47 3.55
C GLU A 53 -14.99 56.80 3.91
N GLN A 54 -15.17 56.96 5.23
CA GLN A 54 -15.19 58.26 5.87
C GLN A 54 -13.74 58.77 6.06
N LEU A 55 -13.45 59.92 5.46
CA LEU A 55 -12.26 60.73 5.71
C LEU A 55 -12.51 61.73 6.86
N ASN A 56 -11.46 62.06 7.61
CA ASN A 56 -11.31 63.39 8.20
C ASN A 56 -9.85 63.86 8.06
N HIS A 57 -9.69 65.10 7.63
CA HIS A 57 -8.46 65.75 7.16
C HIS A 57 -7.96 66.82 8.17
N VAL A 58 -6.62 66.83 8.43
CA VAL A 58 -5.64 67.99 8.35
C VAL A 58 -5.70 69.09 9.46
N PRO A 59 -4.57 69.68 9.97
CA PRO A 59 -3.46 70.25 9.17
C PRO A 59 -1.98 70.15 9.63
N SER A 60 -1.11 70.14 8.60
CA SER A 60 0.14 70.91 8.35
C SER A 60 0.95 71.51 9.53
N SER A 61 2.25 71.16 9.59
CA SER A 61 3.33 72.17 9.50
C SER A 61 4.68 71.54 9.07
N ARG A 62 5.44 72.34 8.33
CA ARG A 62 6.70 72.03 7.63
C ARG A 62 7.85 71.82 8.61
N PHE A 63 8.78 70.93 8.29
CA PHE A 63 10.22 71.25 8.31
C PHE A 63 11.00 70.23 7.48
N CYS A 64 11.75 70.72 6.50
CA CYS A 64 12.72 69.97 5.74
C CYS A 64 13.97 69.79 6.61
N ASN A 65 14.49 68.57 6.75
CA ASN A 65 15.90 68.38 7.10
C ASN A 65 16.43 67.07 6.51
N LYS A 66 17.23 67.21 5.46
CA LYS A 66 18.16 66.18 4.97
C LYS A 66 19.09 65.80 6.12
N ARG A 67 19.06 64.54 6.57
CA ARG A 67 20.18 63.91 7.27
C ARG A 67 20.31 62.44 6.87
N SER A 68 21.33 62.18 6.07
CA SER A 68 22.17 60.98 6.05
C SER A 68 21.52 59.69 6.55
N SER A 69 21.13 58.81 5.62
CA SER A 69 20.91 57.39 5.90
C SER A 69 22.19 56.79 6.47
N ARG A 70 22.24 56.64 7.80
CA ARG A 70 23.20 55.72 8.42
C ARG A 70 22.81 54.31 8.01
N PHE A 71 23.65 53.65 7.22
CA PHE A 71 23.62 52.21 7.08
C PHE A 71 23.81 51.61 8.49
N ILE A 72 22.73 51.08 9.07
CA ILE A 72 22.84 50.18 10.22
C ILE A 72 23.21 48.82 9.62
N VAL A 73 24.49 48.47 9.70
CA VAL A 73 24.95 47.10 9.49
C VAL A 73 24.33 46.27 10.62
N ARG A 74 23.36 45.40 10.31
CA ARG A 74 22.96 44.34 11.25
C ARG A 74 24.13 43.36 11.30
N ALA A 75 24.87 43.34 12.40
CA ALA A 75 25.73 42.20 12.69
C ALA A 75 24.85 40.95 12.69
N GLU A 76 25.25 39.90 11.97
CA GLU A 76 24.60 38.58 12.00
C GLU A 76 24.41 38.17 13.46
N ALA A 77 23.18 37.75 13.81
CA ALA A 77 22.78 37.57 15.20
C ALA A 77 23.44 36.31 15.78
N ASP A 78 24.19 36.46 16.88
CA ASP A 78 24.78 35.33 17.63
C ASP A 78 23.72 34.26 17.96
N PHE A 79 24.02 32.97 17.80
CA PHE A 79 23.07 31.89 18.11
C PHE A 79 22.56 31.90 19.57
N TYR A 80 23.39 32.36 20.51
CA TYR A 80 22.98 32.59 21.89
C TYR A 80 21.93 33.70 22.02
N SER A 81 22.08 34.76 21.23
CA SER A 81 21.12 35.87 21.20
C SER A 81 19.79 35.48 20.54
N VAL A 82 19.83 34.63 19.51
CA VAL A 82 18.64 34.08 18.83
C VAL A 82 17.81 33.21 19.77
N LEU A 83 18.45 32.38 20.59
CA LEU A 83 17.76 31.58 21.62
C LEU A 83 17.46 32.36 22.90
N GLY A 84 17.98 33.58 23.05
CA GLY A 84 17.80 34.42 24.24
C GLY A 84 18.45 33.86 25.50
N VAL A 85 19.60 33.18 25.36
CA VAL A 85 20.33 32.55 26.46
C VAL A 85 21.75 33.10 26.57
N SER A 86 22.34 33.01 27.76
CA SER A 86 23.74 33.40 27.99
C SER A 86 24.72 32.48 27.25
N ARG A 87 25.90 32.98 26.87
CA ARG A 87 26.98 32.16 26.29
C ARG A 87 27.44 31.02 27.23
N ASN A 88 27.30 31.24 28.54
CA ASN A 88 27.62 30.24 29.57
C ASN A 88 26.42 29.32 29.91
N ALA A 89 25.34 29.34 29.13
CA ALA A 89 24.15 28.54 29.41
C ALA A 89 24.43 27.03 29.35
N SER A 90 23.81 26.31 30.27
CA SER A 90 23.83 24.84 30.30
C SER A 90 22.96 24.25 29.20
N LYS A 91 23.22 22.99 28.81
CA LYS A 91 22.44 22.31 27.75
C LYS A 91 20.94 22.21 28.07
N SER A 92 20.60 22.05 29.35
CA SER A 92 19.22 21.98 29.81
C SER A 92 18.50 23.31 29.62
N GLU A 93 19.18 24.43 29.85
CA GLU A 93 18.67 25.79 29.61
C GLU A 93 18.48 26.07 28.12
N ILE A 94 19.46 25.71 27.28
CA ILE A 94 19.38 25.84 25.81
C ILE A 94 18.19 25.05 25.26
N LYS A 95 18.01 23.79 25.72
CA LYS A 95 16.88 22.93 25.34
C LYS A 95 15.53 23.47 25.82
N SER A 96 15.50 24.08 27.00
CA SER A 96 14.29 24.70 27.56
C SER A 96 13.89 25.96 26.77
N ALA A 97 14.86 26.81 26.42
CA ALA A 97 14.66 28.01 25.61
C ALA A 97 14.16 27.67 24.20
N TYR A 98 14.80 26.71 23.54
CA TYR A 98 14.35 26.21 22.23
C TYR A 98 12.90 25.73 22.26
N ARG A 99 12.51 24.88 23.23
CA ARG A 99 11.13 24.38 23.37
C ARG A 99 10.11 25.50 23.57
N LYS A 100 10.47 26.57 24.29
CA LYS A 100 9.59 27.72 24.51
C LYS A 100 9.41 28.55 23.22
N LEU A 101 10.48 28.76 22.46
CA LEU A 101 10.45 29.54 21.23
C LEU A 101 9.83 28.75 20.06
N ALA A 102 10.14 27.46 19.93
CA ALA A 102 9.60 26.59 18.90
C ALA A 102 8.06 26.48 18.97
N ARG A 103 7.47 26.45 20.18
CA ARG A 103 6.01 26.48 20.34
C ARG A 103 5.38 27.82 20.00
N ARG A 104 6.11 28.93 20.16
CA ARG A 104 5.63 30.30 19.88
C ARG A 104 5.69 30.66 18.40
N TYR A 105 6.65 30.10 17.67
CA TYR A 105 6.89 30.37 16.26
C TYR A 105 6.61 29.16 15.35
N HIS A 106 5.89 28.15 15.85
CA HIS A 106 5.49 27.01 15.04
C HIS A 106 4.55 27.47 13.91
N PRO A 107 4.74 27.01 12.66
CA PRO A 107 3.95 27.46 11.50
C PRO A 107 2.44 27.20 11.66
N ASP A 108 2.07 26.14 12.40
CA ASP A 108 0.65 25.83 12.66
C ASP A 108 0.01 26.75 13.70
N VAL A 109 0.81 27.34 14.59
CA VAL A 109 0.32 28.14 15.74
C VAL A 109 0.44 29.64 15.47
N ASN A 110 1.43 30.06 14.69
CA ASN A 110 1.69 31.46 14.36
C ASN A 110 1.85 31.64 12.83
N LYS A 111 0.94 32.43 12.23
CA LYS A 111 0.87 32.70 10.78
C LYS A 111 1.38 34.09 10.38
N ASP A 112 2.13 34.76 11.25
CA ASP A 112 2.66 36.09 10.96
C ASP A 112 3.74 36.06 9.86
N LEU A 113 3.78 37.10 9.02
CA LEU A 113 4.79 37.29 7.96
C LEU A 113 6.18 37.51 8.60
N GLY A 114 6.93 36.44 8.82
CA GLY A 114 8.26 36.44 9.44
C GLY A 114 8.42 35.46 10.62
N ALA A 115 7.35 34.79 11.05
CA ALA A 115 7.45 33.73 12.07
C ALA A 115 8.26 32.52 11.57
N GLU A 116 8.11 32.16 10.29
CA GLU A 116 8.84 31.07 9.65
C GLU A 116 10.36 31.31 9.63
N GLN A 117 10.79 32.55 9.31
CA GLN A 117 12.22 32.90 9.29
C GLN A 117 12.83 32.80 10.69
N LYS A 118 12.14 33.33 11.71
CA LYS A 118 12.59 33.21 13.10
C LYS A 118 12.65 31.75 13.56
N PHE A 119 11.69 30.92 13.15
CA PHE A 119 11.68 29.50 13.47
C PHE A 119 12.88 28.77 12.87
N LYS A 120 13.26 29.10 11.62
CA LYS A 120 14.47 28.59 10.97
C LYS A 120 15.72 29.00 11.75
N ASP A 121 15.84 30.28 12.12
CA ASP A 121 16.99 30.78 12.89
C ASP A 121 17.12 30.10 14.27
N ILE A 122 16.00 29.91 14.96
CA ILE A 122 15.92 29.21 16.26
C ILE A 122 16.35 27.73 16.13
N SER A 123 15.96 27.07 15.05
CA SER A 123 16.28 25.67 14.80
C SER A 123 17.78 25.50 14.50
N ASN A 124 18.34 26.37 13.66
CA ASN A 124 19.77 26.40 13.35
C ASN A 124 20.62 26.65 14.60
N ALA A 125 20.21 27.63 15.42
CA ALA A 125 20.90 27.94 16.67
C ALA A 125 20.89 26.75 17.66
N TYR A 126 19.77 26.03 17.76
CA TYR A 126 19.68 24.86 18.62
C TYR A 126 20.54 23.70 18.12
N GLU A 127 20.61 23.45 16.81
CA GLU A 127 21.42 22.36 16.26
C GLU A 127 22.90 22.53 16.64
N VAL A 128 23.45 23.74 16.44
CA VAL A 128 24.85 24.06 16.75
C VAL A 128 25.11 24.03 18.25
N LEU A 129 24.20 24.57 19.07
CA LEU A 129 24.41 24.70 20.52
C LEU A 129 24.03 23.44 21.33
N SER A 130 23.33 22.49 20.72
CA SER A 130 22.92 21.23 21.37
C SER A 130 24.05 20.19 21.41
N ASP A 131 24.95 20.22 20.45
CA ASP A 131 26.10 19.32 20.31
C ASP A 131 27.37 19.96 20.89
N ASP A 132 28.12 19.22 21.71
CA ASP A 132 29.32 19.75 22.37
C ASP A 132 30.44 20.10 21.40
N GLU A 133 30.60 19.30 20.34
CA GLU A 133 31.66 19.49 19.35
C GLU A 133 31.35 20.71 18.47
N LYS A 134 30.10 20.81 17.98
CA LYS A 134 29.65 21.96 17.17
C LYS A 134 29.66 23.26 17.99
N ARG A 135 29.23 23.21 19.25
CA ARG A 135 29.28 24.34 20.17
C ARG A 135 30.73 24.80 20.41
N ALA A 136 31.65 23.88 20.66
CA ALA A 136 33.05 24.22 20.88
C ALA A 136 33.71 24.85 19.65
N ILE A 137 33.33 24.41 18.44
CA ILE A 137 33.80 25.01 17.18
C ILE A 137 33.23 26.42 16.99
N TYR A 138 31.93 26.61 17.23
CA TYR A 138 31.27 27.91 17.16
C TYR A 138 31.84 28.91 18.19
N ASP A 139 32.09 28.47 19.42
CA ASP A 139 32.65 29.31 20.49
C ASP A 139 34.09 29.76 20.18
N LYS A 140 34.85 28.96 19.41
CA LYS A 140 36.24 29.26 19.04
C LYS A 140 36.37 30.09 17.77
N TYR A 141 35.52 29.85 16.76
CA TYR A 141 35.70 30.36 15.40
C TYR A 141 34.48 31.11 14.86
N GLY A 142 33.39 31.23 15.64
CA GLY A 142 32.12 31.81 15.20
C GLY A 142 31.45 30.98 14.09
N GLU A 143 30.49 31.59 13.39
CA GLU A 143 29.76 30.94 12.29
C GLU A 143 30.68 30.53 11.12
N ALA A 144 31.79 31.25 10.92
CA ALA A 144 32.78 30.94 9.89
C ALA A 144 33.45 29.57 10.07
N GLY A 145 33.60 29.11 11.33
CA GLY A 145 34.15 27.78 11.63
C GLY A 145 33.20 26.62 11.27
N LEU A 146 31.89 26.88 11.22
CA LEU A 146 30.88 25.88 10.85
C LEU A 146 30.78 25.72 9.33
N LYS A 147 31.00 26.80 8.56
CA LYS A 147 31.01 26.76 7.08
C LYS A 147 32.26 26.07 6.50
N GLY A 148 33.32 25.88 7.30
CA GLY A 148 34.58 25.27 6.86
C GLY A 148 34.70 23.75 7.03
N ALA A 149 33.71 23.07 7.62
CA ALA A 149 33.73 21.62 7.86
C ALA A 149 32.93 20.80 6.83
N GLY A 150 32.66 21.37 5.65
CA GLY A 150 31.90 20.73 4.56
C GLY A 150 32.54 20.96 3.20
N MET A 151 32.93 19.87 2.56
CA MET A 151 33.39 19.76 1.18
C MET A 151 32.43 20.45 0.18
N GLY A 152 32.97 21.25 -0.75
CA GLY A 152 32.37 21.45 -2.08
C GLY A 152 31.46 22.67 -2.27
N THR A 153 31.95 23.61 -3.06
CA THR A 153 31.21 24.73 -3.66
C THR A 153 29.99 24.26 -4.47
N GLY A 154 28.81 24.70 -4.08
CA GLY A 154 27.58 24.59 -4.85
C GLY A 154 26.56 25.61 -4.34
N ASP A 155 26.05 26.43 -5.25
CA ASP A 155 24.97 27.39 -5.05
C ASP A 155 23.66 26.64 -4.78
N TYR A 156 23.08 26.77 -3.58
CA TYR A 156 21.85 26.08 -3.20
C TYR A 156 20.95 26.94 -2.31
N SER A 157 19.83 27.40 -2.88
CA SER A 157 18.85 28.27 -2.24
C SER A 157 17.79 27.54 -1.40
N ASN A 158 17.97 26.26 -1.05
CA ASN A 158 17.01 25.47 -0.26
C ASN A 158 17.69 24.49 0.71
N PRO A 159 17.61 24.73 2.04
CA PRO A 159 18.18 23.85 3.08
C PRO A 159 17.43 22.53 3.32
N PHE A 160 16.21 22.37 2.81
CA PHE A 160 15.44 21.12 2.94
C PHE A 160 15.93 20.04 1.96
N ASP A 161 16.35 20.44 0.75
CA ASP A 161 16.99 19.53 -0.22
C ASP A 161 18.38 19.07 0.24
N LEU A 162 19.09 19.89 1.03
CA LEU A 162 20.34 19.49 1.65
C LEU A 162 20.14 18.41 2.72
N PHE A 163 18.98 18.39 3.41
CA PHE A 163 18.70 17.34 4.41
C PHE A 163 18.33 16.02 3.72
N GLU A 164 17.57 16.04 2.62
CA GLU A 164 17.35 14.82 1.81
C GLU A 164 18.66 14.38 1.13
N SER A 165 19.43 15.26 0.50
CA SER A 165 20.65 14.85 -0.22
C SER A 165 21.82 14.51 0.71
N LEU A 166 21.88 15.04 1.93
CA LEU A 166 22.92 14.69 2.91
C LEU A 166 22.50 13.46 3.73
N PHE A 167 21.21 13.23 3.98
CA PHE A 167 20.76 11.97 4.61
C PHE A 167 20.71 10.81 3.60
N GLU A 168 20.49 11.09 2.31
CA GLU A 168 20.55 10.13 1.21
C GLU A 168 21.97 9.99 0.63
N GLY A 169 22.83 11.02 0.78
CA GLY A 169 24.23 11.03 0.32
C GLY A 169 25.29 10.73 1.39
N PHE A 170 25.01 10.95 2.67
CA PHE A 170 25.84 10.55 3.82
C PHE A 170 25.21 9.40 4.62
N GLY A 171 23.95 9.03 4.32
CA GLY A 171 23.41 7.68 4.56
C GLY A 171 23.65 6.72 3.39
N GLY A 172 24.04 7.22 2.21
CA GLY A 172 24.35 6.45 1.00
C GLY A 172 25.82 6.01 0.86
N MET A 173 26.74 6.58 1.65
CA MET A 173 28.14 6.12 1.77
C MET A 173 28.39 5.44 3.13
N GLY A 174 27.34 4.90 3.75
CA GLY A 174 27.39 3.94 4.87
C GLY A 174 27.25 2.47 4.42
N GLY A 175 27.30 2.21 3.11
CA GLY A 175 27.23 0.85 2.54
C GLY A 175 28.45 -0.04 2.78
N MET A 176 29.43 0.42 3.57
CA MET A 176 30.64 -0.35 3.91
C MET A 176 30.48 -1.19 5.18
N ASP A 177 29.49 -0.93 6.03
CA ASP A 177 29.20 -1.74 7.23
C ASP A 177 28.14 -2.84 7.02
N GLY A 178 27.55 -2.93 5.81
CA GLY A 178 26.54 -3.93 5.47
C GLY A 178 27.08 -5.29 5.02
N ARG A 179 28.40 -5.49 4.91
CA ARG A 179 28.99 -6.70 4.29
C ARG A 179 29.56 -7.70 5.31
N ALA A 180 29.57 -7.37 6.59
CA ALA A 180 30.15 -8.19 7.65
C ALA A 180 29.15 -9.18 8.29
N ALA A 181 28.39 -9.96 7.50
CA ALA A 181 27.71 -11.17 7.97
C ALA A 181 27.01 -12.00 6.87
N ARG A 182 27.76 -12.67 6.00
CA ARG A 182 27.17 -13.77 5.19
C ARG A 182 26.89 -15.04 6.01
N ASN A 183 27.35 -15.08 7.27
CA ASN A 183 27.20 -16.21 8.19
C ASN A 183 26.23 -15.94 9.36
N ARG A 184 25.36 -14.91 9.30
CA ARG A 184 24.35 -14.71 10.35
C ARG A 184 23.05 -15.45 10.02
N PRO A 185 22.27 -15.84 11.05
CA PRO A 185 20.90 -16.32 10.87
C PRO A 185 20.14 -15.31 10.01
N THR A 186 19.67 -15.75 8.84
CA THR A 186 18.91 -14.91 7.91
C THR A 186 17.47 -15.34 7.94
N GLN A 187 16.54 -14.39 8.03
CA GLN A 187 15.11 -14.67 7.98
C GLN A 187 14.76 -15.42 6.69
N GLY A 188 13.78 -16.32 6.79
CA GLY A 188 13.26 -17.04 5.66
C GLY A 188 12.41 -16.17 4.76
N ASP A 189 12.30 -16.55 3.49
CA ASP A 189 11.52 -15.82 2.51
C ASP A 189 10.01 -16.05 2.75
N ASP A 190 9.22 -15.01 2.54
CA ASP A 190 7.76 -15.09 2.61
C ASP A 190 7.22 -15.92 1.43
N GLU A 191 6.16 -16.69 1.69
CA GLU A 191 5.49 -17.52 0.67
C GLU A 191 4.14 -16.91 0.32
N ALA A 192 3.73 -17.01 -0.94
CA ALA A 192 2.44 -16.53 -1.43
C ALA A 192 1.56 -17.69 -1.89
N TYR A 193 0.31 -17.72 -1.46
CA TYR A 193 -0.67 -18.72 -1.87
C TYR A 193 -1.97 -18.09 -2.32
N ASN A 194 -2.48 -18.48 -3.49
CA ASN A 194 -3.75 -17.98 -4.01
C ASN A 194 -4.88 -18.94 -3.62
N LEU A 195 -5.76 -18.50 -2.73
CA LEU A 195 -6.92 -19.26 -2.29
C LEU A 195 -8.16 -18.81 -3.05
N VAL A 196 -8.69 -19.72 -3.87
CA VAL A 196 -9.95 -19.50 -4.58
C VAL A 196 -11.13 -19.92 -3.70
N LEU A 197 -12.07 -19.00 -3.49
CA LEU A 197 -13.30 -19.22 -2.71
C LEU A 197 -14.53 -19.02 -3.58
N ASN A 198 -15.59 -19.76 -3.28
CA ASN A 198 -16.91 -19.48 -3.85
C ASN A 198 -17.54 -18.26 -3.15
N PHE A 199 -18.43 -17.56 -3.85
CA PHE A 199 -19.14 -16.39 -3.30
C PHE A 199 -19.77 -16.67 -1.92
N LYS A 200 -20.47 -17.80 -1.76
CA LYS A 200 -21.11 -18.17 -0.49
C LYS A 200 -20.09 -18.43 0.62
N GLU A 201 -18.97 -19.07 0.32
CA GLU A 201 -17.88 -19.32 1.29
C GLU A 201 -17.26 -18.01 1.77
N ALA A 202 -17.07 -17.05 0.86
CA ALA A 202 -16.55 -15.71 1.20
C ALA A 202 -17.52 -14.93 2.10
N VAL A 203 -18.83 -15.09 1.91
CA VAL A 203 -19.87 -14.42 2.73
C VAL A 203 -19.91 -14.99 4.15
N PHE A 204 -19.93 -16.32 4.30
CA PHE A 204 -20.06 -16.96 5.63
C PHE A 204 -18.73 -17.10 6.38
N GLY A 205 -17.61 -17.07 5.66
CA GLY A 205 -16.33 -17.49 6.20
C GLY A 205 -16.25 -19.01 6.25
N VAL A 206 -15.03 -19.54 6.13
CA VAL A 206 -14.79 -20.98 6.08
C VAL A 206 -13.43 -21.31 6.69
N GLU A 207 -13.35 -22.46 7.33
CA GLU A 207 -12.07 -23.06 7.73
C GLU A 207 -11.66 -24.03 6.61
N LYS A 208 -10.55 -23.75 5.92
CA LYS A 208 -10.02 -24.58 4.84
C LYS A 208 -8.63 -25.07 5.18
N GLU A 209 -8.36 -26.33 4.90
CA GLU A 209 -7.01 -26.86 4.91
C GLU A 209 -6.38 -26.67 3.54
N ILE A 210 -5.20 -26.06 3.51
CA ILE A 210 -4.41 -25.93 2.29
C ILE A 210 -3.11 -26.72 2.43
N GLU A 211 -2.67 -27.31 1.33
CA GLU A 211 -1.37 -27.97 1.24
C GLU A 211 -0.38 -27.04 0.54
N ILE A 212 0.70 -26.69 1.24
CA ILE A 212 1.78 -25.86 0.71
C ILE A 212 3.09 -26.62 0.79
N THR A 213 3.86 -26.57 -0.28
CA THR A 213 5.25 -27.03 -0.30
C THR A 213 6.16 -25.88 0.04
N ARG A 214 6.87 -25.98 1.17
CA ARG A 214 7.80 -24.95 1.66
C ARG A 214 9.13 -25.54 2.11
N LEU A 215 10.13 -24.69 2.27
CA LEU A 215 11.38 -25.05 2.90
C LEU A 215 11.20 -25.08 4.42
N GLU A 216 11.42 -26.23 5.05
CA GLU A 216 11.43 -26.36 6.50
C GLU A 216 12.86 -26.51 7.01
N SER A 217 13.09 -26.18 8.29
CA SER A 217 14.38 -26.43 8.94
C SER A 217 14.70 -27.92 8.89
N CYS A 218 15.93 -28.27 8.53
CA CYS A 218 16.33 -29.67 8.46
C CYS A 218 16.35 -30.28 9.86
N ASN A 219 15.45 -31.24 10.13
CA ASN A 219 15.36 -31.97 11.41
C ASN A 219 16.65 -32.70 11.80
N THR A 220 17.52 -33.02 10.84
CA THR A 220 18.78 -33.72 11.14
C THR A 220 19.79 -32.79 11.78
N CYS A 221 19.90 -31.53 11.34
CA CYS A 221 20.92 -30.58 11.80
C CYS A 221 20.34 -29.36 12.54
N ASP A 222 19.03 -29.33 12.80
CA ASP A 222 18.29 -28.23 13.42
C ASP A 222 18.63 -26.85 12.84
N GLY A 223 18.77 -26.79 11.51
CA GLY A 223 19.08 -25.54 10.82
C GLY A 223 20.55 -25.08 10.90
N SER A 224 21.47 -25.85 11.50
CA SER A 224 22.90 -25.51 11.53
C SER A 224 23.63 -25.74 10.19
N GLY A 225 23.11 -26.63 9.34
CA GLY A 225 23.77 -27.04 8.08
C GLY A 225 24.97 -27.96 8.26
N ALA A 226 25.44 -28.16 9.50
CA ALA A 226 26.54 -29.06 9.82
C ALA A 226 26.04 -30.48 10.13
N LYS A 227 26.91 -31.48 9.96
CA LYS A 227 26.64 -32.84 10.40
C LYS A 227 26.48 -32.85 11.95
N PRO A 228 25.44 -33.49 12.50
CA PRO A 228 25.25 -33.59 13.94
C PRO A 228 26.49 -34.13 14.65
N GLY A 229 26.87 -33.50 15.75
CA GLY A 229 28.07 -33.85 16.52
C GLY A 229 29.38 -33.29 15.98
N THR A 230 29.40 -32.62 14.83
CA THR A 230 30.59 -31.90 14.34
C THR A 230 30.54 -30.43 14.76
N LYS A 231 31.70 -29.88 15.16
CA LYS A 231 31.83 -28.46 15.50
C LYS A 231 32.43 -27.70 14.31
N PRO A 232 31.94 -26.49 13.99
CA PRO A 232 32.56 -25.64 12.98
C PRO A 232 34.02 -25.33 13.37
N THR A 233 34.94 -25.45 12.41
CA THR A 233 36.34 -25.06 12.58
C THR A 233 36.57 -23.72 11.91
N THR A 234 37.13 -22.76 12.63
CA THR A 234 37.41 -21.42 12.11
C THR A 234 38.42 -21.47 10.95
N CYS A 235 38.13 -20.72 9.88
CA CYS A 235 39.01 -20.63 8.72
C CYS A 235 40.29 -19.89 9.08
N LYS A 236 41.45 -20.56 8.95
CA LYS A 236 42.77 -19.98 9.26
C LYS A 236 43.16 -18.83 8.33
N THR A 237 42.77 -18.88 7.05
CA THR A 237 43.13 -17.86 6.04
C THR A 237 42.49 -16.50 6.30
N CYS A 238 41.27 -16.46 6.85
CA CYS A 238 40.55 -15.22 7.13
C CYS A 238 40.28 -14.99 8.62
N GLY A 239 40.76 -15.87 9.50
CA GLY A 239 40.55 -15.78 10.95
C GLY A 239 39.07 -15.76 11.36
N GLY A 240 38.18 -16.41 10.62
CA GLY A 240 36.73 -16.40 10.89
C GLY A 240 35.96 -15.24 10.26
N GLN A 241 36.63 -14.27 9.64
CA GLN A 241 35.98 -13.07 9.10
C GLN A 241 35.27 -13.31 7.76
N GLY A 242 35.59 -14.41 7.07
CA GLY A 242 35.01 -14.77 5.76
C GLY A 242 35.46 -13.88 4.60
N GLN A 243 36.21 -12.80 4.86
CA GLN A 243 36.72 -11.88 3.85
C GLN A 243 38.22 -11.73 4.01
N VAL A 244 38.91 -11.48 2.90
CA VAL A 244 40.33 -11.18 2.87
C VAL A 244 40.53 -9.85 2.15
N VAL A 245 41.36 -8.98 2.72
CA VAL A 245 41.67 -7.68 2.13
C VAL A 245 42.91 -7.83 1.25
N SER A 246 42.74 -7.67 -0.06
CA SER A 246 43.84 -7.64 -1.02
C SER A 246 44.26 -6.20 -1.27
N SER A 247 45.46 -5.83 -0.83
CA SER A 247 46.04 -4.52 -1.11
C SER A 247 46.94 -4.59 -2.34
N THR A 248 46.58 -3.85 -3.39
CA THR A 248 47.37 -3.74 -4.62
C THR A 248 47.91 -2.32 -4.71
N ARG A 249 49.23 -2.17 -4.81
CA ARG A 249 49.87 -0.87 -5.01
C ARG A 249 49.77 -0.46 -6.47
N THR A 250 49.04 0.61 -6.76
CA THR A 250 48.99 1.23 -8.09
C THR A 250 49.81 2.53 -8.07
N PRO A 251 50.22 3.07 -9.23
CA PRO A 251 50.95 4.34 -9.31
C PRO A 251 50.20 5.55 -8.71
N LEU A 252 48.89 5.40 -8.46
CA LEU A 252 48.01 6.41 -7.88
C LEU A 252 47.75 6.20 -6.37
N GLY A 253 48.38 5.20 -5.74
CA GLY A 253 48.23 4.89 -4.31
C GLY A 253 47.98 3.41 -4.01
N ILE A 254 47.65 3.11 -2.76
CA ILE A 254 47.31 1.74 -2.33
C ILE A 254 45.81 1.53 -2.53
N PHE A 255 45.43 0.65 -3.45
CA PHE A 255 44.04 0.26 -3.64
C PHE A 255 43.77 -1.02 -2.83
N GLN A 256 42.86 -0.94 -1.86
CA GLN A 256 42.44 -2.10 -1.05
C GLN A 256 41.11 -2.62 -1.58
N GLN A 257 41.11 -3.87 -2.04
CA GLN A 257 39.90 -4.57 -2.45
C GLN A 257 39.59 -5.67 -1.45
N VAL A 258 38.37 -5.66 -0.92
CA VAL A 258 37.86 -6.73 -0.07
C VAL A 258 37.23 -7.80 -0.95
N SER A 259 37.71 -9.03 -0.86
CA SER A 259 37.13 -10.19 -1.55
C SER A 259 36.70 -11.26 -0.54
N ALA A 260 35.78 -12.13 -0.94
CA ALA A 260 35.44 -13.31 -0.13
C ALA A 260 36.66 -14.23 -0.03
N CYS A 261 36.90 -14.80 1.15
CA CYS A 261 38.00 -15.74 1.33
C CYS A 261 37.82 -16.96 0.41
N ASN A 262 38.77 -17.19 -0.51
CA ASN A 262 38.71 -18.31 -1.46
C ASN A 262 38.69 -19.67 -0.78
N THR A 263 39.29 -19.79 0.42
CA THR A 263 39.34 -21.07 1.14
C THR A 263 37.98 -21.45 1.73
N CYS A 264 37.24 -20.51 2.33
CA CYS A 264 35.95 -20.78 2.98
C CYS A 264 34.73 -20.27 2.20
N GLY A 265 34.92 -19.70 1.01
CA GLY A 265 33.84 -19.17 0.18
C GLY A 265 33.02 -18.04 0.82
N GLY A 266 33.56 -17.39 1.85
CA GLY A 266 32.85 -16.32 2.56
C GLY A 266 32.18 -16.70 3.88
N THR A 267 32.21 -17.97 4.30
CA THR A 267 31.53 -18.41 5.53
C THR A 267 32.31 -18.11 6.81
N GLY A 268 33.64 -18.01 6.72
CA GLY A 268 34.52 -17.85 7.88
C GLY A 268 34.79 -19.15 8.65
N GLU A 269 34.01 -20.19 8.41
CA GLU A 269 34.09 -21.47 9.12
C GLU A 269 33.93 -22.65 8.15
N PHE A 270 34.57 -23.77 8.51
CA PHE A 270 34.43 -25.06 7.86
C PHE A 270 33.62 -25.98 8.74
N SER A 271 32.55 -26.54 8.20
CA SER A 271 31.77 -27.59 8.84
C SER A 271 31.55 -28.73 7.84
N THR A 272 31.57 -29.96 8.32
CA THR A 272 31.14 -31.10 7.50
C THR A 272 29.66 -30.91 7.15
N PRO A 273 29.26 -30.91 5.87
CA PRO A 273 27.88 -30.66 5.49
C PRO A 273 26.96 -31.77 6.02
N CYS A 274 25.74 -31.39 6.40
CA CYS A 274 24.72 -32.36 6.78
C CYS A 274 24.35 -33.25 5.58
N SER A 275 24.18 -34.56 5.81
CA SER A 275 23.82 -35.53 4.76
C SER A 275 22.43 -35.29 4.15
N THR A 276 21.48 -34.78 4.94
CA THR A 276 20.08 -34.63 4.52
C THR A 276 19.83 -33.35 3.73
N CYS A 277 20.45 -32.23 4.12
CA CYS A 277 20.28 -30.92 3.45
C CYS A 277 21.50 -30.48 2.63
N GLY A 278 22.58 -31.26 2.60
CA GLY A 278 23.79 -30.93 1.85
C GLY A 278 24.51 -29.65 2.31
N GLY A 279 24.22 -29.17 3.52
CA GLY A 279 24.75 -27.89 4.03
C GLY A 279 23.80 -26.69 3.89
N ASP A 280 22.65 -26.84 3.23
CA ASP A 280 21.70 -25.73 3.01
C ASP A 280 20.79 -25.44 4.23
N SER A 281 20.91 -26.23 5.31
CA SER A 281 20.14 -26.12 6.57
C SER A 281 18.62 -26.30 6.47
N ARG A 282 18.07 -26.37 5.26
CA ARG A 282 16.62 -26.46 4.96
C ARG A 282 16.32 -27.65 4.06
N VAL A 283 15.08 -28.13 4.08
CA VAL A 283 14.58 -29.22 3.23
C VAL A 283 13.17 -28.89 2.74
N ARG A 284 12.84 -29.21 1.47
CA ARG A 284 11.49 -29.03 0.96
C ARG A 284 10.55 -30.09 1.54
N LYS A 285 9.43 -29.66 2.11
CA LYS A 285 8.36 -30.54 2.61
C LYS A 285 7.00 -29.93 2.31
N SER A 286 6.02 -30.78 2.05
CA SER A 286 4.62 -30.39 1.99
C SER A 286 4.02 -30.43 3.40
N LYS A 287 3.32 -29.36 3.77
CA LYS A 287 2.61 -29.24 5.04
C LYS A 287 1.17 -28.80 4.79
N ARG A 288 0.24 -29.41 5.53
CA ARG A 288 -1.16 -28.98 5.56
C ARG A 288 -1.34 -27.93 6.65
N ILE A 289 -1.90 -26.79 6.30
CA ILE A 289 -2.13 -25.64 7.19
C ILE A 289 -3.62 -25.36 7.20
N SER A 290 -4.22 -25.32 8.39
CA SER A 290 -5.61 -24.91 8.56
C SER A 290 -5.71 -23.38 8.58
N LEU A 291 -6.44 -22.84 7.62
CA LEU A 291 -6.69 -21.41 7.47
C LEU A 291 -8.11 -21.07 7.88
N LYS A 292 -8.25 -20.09 8.77
CA LYS A 292 -9.55 -19.52 9.13
C LYS A 292 -9.78 -18.25 8.33
N VAL A 293 -10.64 -18.35 7.31
CA VAL A 293 -11.04 -17.19 6.51
C VAL A 293 -12.21 -16.49 7.20
N PRO A 294 -12.09 -15.20 7.55
CA PRO A 294 -13.19 -14.48 8.18
C PRO A 294 -14.37 -14.28 7.23
N ALA A 295 -15.57 -14.15 7.80
CA ALA A 295 -16.78 -13.85 7.05
C ALA A 295 -16.73 -12.44 6.43
N GLY A 296 -17.24 -12.30 5.21
CA GLY A 296 -17.35 -11.01 4.51
C GLY A 296 -16.10 -10.59 3.74
N VAL A 297 -15.12 -11.48 3.57
CA VAL A 297 -13.92 -11.23 2.75
C VAL A 297 -14.29 -10.90 1.31
N ASP A 298 -13.53 -9.98 0.73
CA ASP A 298 -13.68 -9.57 -0.67
C ASP A 298 -12.50 -10.07 -1.50
N SER A 299 -12.66 -10.11 -2.83
CA SER A 299 -11.58 -10.50 -3.73
C SER A 299 -10.41 -9.52 -3.62
N GLY A 300 -9.17 -10.03 -3.63
CA GLY A 300 -7.96 -9.25 -3.42
C GLY A 300 -7.60 -9.02 -1.95
N SER A 301 -8.41 -9.54 -1.01
CA SER A 301 -8.06 -9.55 0.41
C SER A 301 -6.80 -10.38 0.66
N ARG A 302 -5.98 -9.97 1.64
CA ARG A 302 -4.72 -10.63 1.99
C ARG A 302 -4.78 -11.10 3.44
N LEU A 303 -4.62 -12.40 3.65
CA LEU A 303 -4.55 -13.02 4.97
C LEU A 303 -3.10 -13.42 5.26
N ARG A 304 -2.53 -12.87 6.35
CA ARG A 304 -1.16 -13.19 6.78
C ARG A 304 -1.19 -14.28 7.85
N VAL A 305 -0.49 -15.38 7.60
CA VAL A 305 -0.25 -16.44 8.58
C VAL A 305 1.21 -16.39 8.99
N ARG A 306 1.43 -16.09 10.27
CA ARG A 306 2.78 -15.84 10.81
C ARG A 306 3.60 -17.11 10.86
N SER A 307 4.88 -17.01 10.55
CA SER A 307 5.86 -18.10 10.65
C SER A 307 5.55 -19.34 9.80
N GLU A 308 4.62 -19.21 8.85
CA GLU A 308 4.21 -20.30 7.96
C GLU A 308 4.85 -20.21 6.55
N GLY A 309 5.73 -19.23 6.32
CA GLY A 309 6.56 -19.13 5.11
C GLY A 309 7.75 -20.08 5.10
N ASN A 310 8.78 -19.77 4.31
CA ASN A 310 9.98 -20.59 4.23
C ASN A 310 10.83 -20.45 5.50
N ALA A 311 11.49 -21.52 5.93
CA ALA A 311 12.42 -21.50 7.06
C ALA A 311 13.61 -20.57 6.78
N GLY A 312 14.16 -19.95 7.82
CA GLY A 312 15.36 -19.13 7.73
C GLY A 312 16.64 -19.94 7.53
N ARG A 313 17.72 -19.25 7.16
CA ARG A 313 19.02 -19.86 6.81
C ARG A 313 19.84 -19.84 8.09
N ARG A 314 20.60 -20.91 8.37
CA ARG A 314 21.49 -21.00 9.54
C ARG A 314 20.76 -20.72 10.86
N GLY A 315 19.56 -21.29 11.03
CA GLY A 315 18.73 -21.10 12.22
C GLY A 315 18.00 -19.75 12.32
N GLY A 316 17.90 -19.00 11.21
CA GLY A 316 17.07 -17.79 11.17
C GLY A 316 15.57 -18.09 11.31
N PRO A 317 14.76 -17.11 11.74
CA PRO A 317 13.31 -17.29 11.87
C PRO A 317 12.66 -17.54 10.50
N PRO A 318 11.56 -18.30 10.43
CA PRO A 318 10.80 -18.48 9.20
C PRO A 318 10.17 -17.15 8.73
N GLY A 319 9.93 -17.07 7.42
CA GLY A 319 9.07 -16.05 6.83
C GLY A 319 7.59 -16.31 7.12
N ASP A 320 6.74 -15.47 6.56
CA ASP A 320 5.29 -15.56 6.69
C ASP A 320 4.63 -16.09 5.41
N LEU A 321 3.42 -16.60 5.55
CA LEU A 321 2.58 -17.00 4.43
C LEU A 321 1.52 -15.91 4.17
N TYR A 322 1.51 -15.36 2.96
CA TYR A 322 0.49 -14.46 2.48
C TYR A 322 -0.50 -15.21 1.61
N VAL A 323 -1.73 -15.31 2.08
CA VAL A 323 -2.83 -15.93 1.34
C VAL A 323 -3.63 -14.83 0.66
N PHE A 324 -3.58 -14.81 -0.67
CA PHE A 324 -4.38 -13.92 -1.51
C PHE A 324 -5.71 -14.61 -1.79
N ILE A 325 -6.81 -13.94 -1.47
CA ILE A 325 -8.15 -14.50 -1.62
C ILE A 325 -8.75 -14.01 -2.93
N ASP A 326 -9.08 -14.95 -3.81
CA ASP A 326 -9.83 -14.71 -5.04
C ASP A 326 -11.23 -15.30 -4.92
N VAL A 327 -12.25 -14.45 -5.04
CA VAL A 327 -13.65 -14.87 -4.87
C VAL A 327 -14.30 -15.03 -6.23
N LEU A 328 -14.78 -16.24 -6.53
CA LEU A 328 -15.57 -16.52 -7.72
C LEU A 328 -16.94 -15.85 -7.59
N SER A 329 -17.31 -15.07 -8.61
CA SER A 329 -18.63 -14.43 -8.72
C SER A 329 -19.73 -15.46 -8.93
N ASP A 330 -20.86 -15.28 -8.26
CA ASP A 330 -22.06 -16.10 -8.47
C ASP A 330 -22.86 -15.56 -9.67
N PRO A 331 -23.43 -16.42 -10.54
CA PRO A 331 -24.20 -15.97 -11.70
C PRO A 331 -25.54 -15.32 -11.33
N VAL A 332 -26.10 -15.68 -10.18
CA VAL A 332 -27.41 -15.22 -9.70
C VAL A 332 -27.25 -14.03 -8.76
N LEU A 333 -26.33 -14.13 -7.80
CA LEU A 333 -26.12 -13.12 -6.76
C LEU A 333 -24.86 -12.29 -7.06
N LYS A 334 -25.04 -10.99 -7.29
CA LYS A 334 -23.93 -10.07 -7.54
C LYS A 334 -23.60 -9.27 -6.30
N ARG A 335 -22.34 -9.28 -5.87
CA ARG A 335 -21.87 -8.45 -4.77
C ARG A 335 -21.69 -7.01 -5.23
N ASP A 336 -22.18 -6.07 -4.44
CA ASP A 336 -21.91 -4.64 -4.57
C ASP A 336 -21.54 -4.06 -3.20
N GLY A 337 -20.24 -4.06 -2.90
CA GLY A 337 -19.73 -3.71 -1.58
C GLY A 337 -20.25 -4.66 -0.48
N THR A 338 -21.07 -4.13 0.43
CA THR A 338 -21.76 -4.90 1.48
C THR A 338 -23.13 -5.41 1.06
N SER A 339 -23.66 -4.87 -0.04
CA SER A 339 -24.99 -5.19 -0.54
C SER A 339 -24.93 -6.30 -1.59
N ILE A 340 -26.05 -6.99 -1.77
CA ILE A 340 -26.19 -8.04 -2.78
C ILE A 340 -27.27 -7.63 -3.76
N LEU A 341 -26.92 -7.55 -5.05
CA LEU A 341 -27.82 -7.28 -6.14
C LEU A 341 -28.37 -8.60 -6.68
N TYR A 342 -29.69 -8.70 -6.72
CA TYR A 342 -30.40 -9.79 -7.37
C TYR A 342 -31.46 -9.22 -8.31
N THR A 343 -31.60 -9.80 -9.50
CA THR A 343 -32.64 -9.42 -10.45
C THR A 343 -33.74 -10.47 -10.39
N CYS A 344 -34.91 -10.07 -9.92
CA CYS A 344 -36.08 -10.94 -9.83
C CYS A 344 -36.97 -10.71 -11.04
N ASN A 345 -37.23 -11.78 -11.79
CA ASN A 345 -38.19 -11.72 -12.89
C ASN A 345 -39.59 -11.89 -12.32
N VAL A 346 -40.49 -10.96 -12.66
CA VAL A 346 -41.85 -10.90 -12.13
C VAL A 346 -42.81 -10.81 -13.31
N SER A 347 -43.88 -11.59 -13.29
CA SER A 347 -44.94 -11.47 -14.30
C SER A 347 -45.61 -10.11 -14.24
N TYR A 348 -46.04 -9.58 -15.37
CA TYR A 348 -46.81 -8.32 -15.41
C TYR A 348 -48.10 -8.39 -14.57
N ILE A 349 -48.75 -9.56 -14.49
CA ILE A 349 -49.97 -9.75 -13.67
C ILE A 349 -49.61 -9.63 -12.18
N ASP A 350 -48.55 -10.33 -11.76
CA ASP A 350 -48.06 -10.32 -10.38
C ASP A 350 -47.58 -8.93 -9.95
N ALA A 351 -46.99 -8.17 -10.86
CA ALA A 351 -46.59 -6.78 -10.60
C ALA A 351 -47.80 -5.86 -10.39
N ILE A 352 -48.92 -6.10 -11.09
CA ILE A 352 -50.17 -5.33 -10.94
C ILE A 352 -50.88 -5.70 -9.64
N LEU A 353 -51.11 -6.99 -9.40
CA LEU A 353 -51.91 -7.49 -8.26
C LEU A 353 -51.12 -7.51 -6.95
N GLY A 354 -49.79 -7.58 -7.02
CA GLY A 354 -48.93 -7.90 -5.89
C GLY A 354 -48.91 -9.41 -5.64
N THR A 355 -47.76 -9.92 -5.21
CA THR A 355 -47.56 -11.35 -4.99
C THR A 355 -46.48 -11.57 -3.94
N THR A 356 -46.25 -12.82 -3.55
CA THR A 356 -45.12 -13.22 -2.71
C THR A 356 -44.26 -14.21 -3.49
N VAL A 357 -43.02 -13.83 -3.79
CA VAL A 357 -42.08 -14.63 -4.59
C VAL A 357 -40.95 -15.14 -3.69
N LYS A 358 -40.55 -16.39 -3.88
CA LYS A 358 -39.36 -16.96 -3.24
C LYS A 358 -38.10 -16.47 -3.93
N VAL A 359 -37.29 -15.69 -3.21
CA VAL A 359 -36.05 -15.10 -3.71
C VAL A 359 -34.84 -15.84 -3.13
N PRO A 360 -33.84 -16.20 -3.95
CA PRO A 360 -32.59 -16.74 -3.45
C PRO A 360 -31.81 -15.65 -2.70
N THR A 361 -31.44 -15.95 -1.47
CA THR A 361 -30.52 -15.15 -0.66
C THR A 361 -29.27 -15.97 -0.36
N VAL A 362 -28.25 -15.35 0.21
CA VAL A 362 -27.05 -16.07 0.65
C VAL A 362 -27.36 -17.12 1.73
N ASP A 363 -28.37 -16.89 2.57
CA ASP A 363 -28.77 -17.78 3.66
C ASP A 363 -29.75 -18.90 3.22
N GLY A 364 -30.26 -18.83 1.98
CA GLY A 364 -31.30 -19.73 1.48
C GLY A 364 -32.44 -19.00 0.79
N MET A 365 -33.56 -19.69 0.55
CA MET A 365 -34.75 -19.09 -0.08
C MET A 365 -35.57 -18.34 0.97
N VAL A 366 -35.92 -17.09 0.67
CA VAL A 366 -36.75 -16.24 1.55
C VAL A 366 -37.91 -15.67 0.75
N ASP A 367 -39.08 -15.60 1.36
CA ASP A 367 -40.28 -15.03 0.76
C ASP A 367 -40.17 -13.49 0.72
N LEU A 368 -40.22 -12.92 -0.49
CA LEU A 368 -40.27 -11.48 -0.73
C LEU A 368 -41.68 -11.08 -1.13
N LYS A 369 -42.28 -10.16 -0.36
CA LYS A 369 -43.57 -9.56 -0.70
C LYS A 369 -43.38 -8.44 -1.73
N ILE A 370 -43.99 -8.61 -2.90
CA ILE A 370 -44.01 -7.62 -3.96
C ILE A 370 -45.33 -6.84 -3.84
N PRO A 371 -45.28 -5.52 -3.62
CA PRO A 371 -46.49 -4.71 -3.53
C PRO A 371 -47.20 -4.63 -4.89
N SER A 372 -48.52 -4.42 -4.86
CA SER A 372 -49.29 -4.14 -6.07
C SER A 372 -48.83 -2.83 -6.73
N GLY A 373 -48.90 -2.78 -8.06
CA GLY A 373 -48.44 -1.64 -8.84
C GLY A 373 -46.92 -1.46 -8.90
N THR A 374 -46.14 -2.52 -8.65
CA THR A 374 -44.67 -2.47 -8.73
C THR A 374 -44.22 -2.13 -10.14
N GLN A 375 -43.43 -1.07 -10.28
CA GLN A 375 -42.93 -0.61 -11.58
C GLN A 375 -41.70 -1.42 -12.03
N PRO A 376 -41.50 -1.61 -13.34
CA PRO A 376 -40.28 -2.23 -13.86
C PRO A 376 -39.03 -1.46 -13.43
N GLY A 377 -38.04 -2.18 -12.90
CA GLY A 377 -36.79 -1.60 -12.41
C GLY A 377 -36.84 -1.09 -10.97
N THR A 378 -37.98 -1.18 -10.28
CA THR A 378 -38.08 -0.85 -8.85
C THR A 378 -37.14 -1.75 -8.04
N THR A 379 -36.38 -1.16 -7.11
CA THR A 379 -35.49 -1.90 -6.21
C THR A 379 -36.17 -2.06 -4.86
N LEU A 380 -36.46 -3.31 -4.49
CA LEU A 380 -36.97 -3.69 -3.17
C LEU A 380 -35.79 -4.05 -2.27
N VAL A 381 -35.79 -3.55 -1.03
CA VAL A 381 -34.69 -3.76 -0.08
C VAL A 381 -35.07 -4.83 0.94
N MET A 382 -34.27 -5.88 1.03
CA MET A 382 -34.34 -6.89 2.07
C MET A 382 -33.26 -6.61 3.11
N SER A 383 -33.65 -6.00 4.23
CA SER A 383 -32.72 -5.59 5.27
C SER A 383 -31.97 -6.78 5.89
N LYS A 384 -30.67 -6.60 6.19
CA LYS A 384 -29.81 -7.59 6.87
C LYS A 384 -29.60 -8.90 6.11
N LYS A 385 -29.87 -8.93 4.80
CA LYS A 385 -29.69 -10.09 3.92
C LYS A 385 -28.48 -10.00 2.99
N GLY A 386 -27.62 -9.00 3.19
CA GLY A 386 -26.39 -8.81 2.45
C GLY A 386 -25.17 -9.50 3.08
N VAL A 387 -23.98 -8.99 2.72
CA VAL A 387 -22.68 -9.50 3.18
C VAL A 387 -22.37 -8.95 4.58
N PRO A 388 -21.81 -9.75 5.51
CA PRO A 388 -21.37 -9.25 6.80
C PRO A 388 -20.17 -8.30 6.67
N LEU A 389 -20.08 -7.33 7.58
CA LEU A 389 -18.92 -6.44 7.64
C LEU A 389 -17.72 -7.16 8.27
N LEU A 390 -16.54 -6.93 7.72
CA LEU A 390 -15.28 -7.46 8.24
C LEU A 390 -15.09 -7.06 9.71
N GLY A 391 -14.82 -8.04 10.56
CA GLY A 391 -14.63 -7.86 12.01
C GLY A 391 -15.91 -7.65 12.82
N LYS A 392 -17.09 -7.53 12.18
CA LYS A 392 -18.39 -7.38 12.85
C LYS A 392 -19.40 -8.37 12.26
N SER A 393 -19.38 -9.61 12.75
CA SER A 393 -20.28 -10.68 12.27
C SER A 393 -21.77 -10.35 12.41
N ASN A 394 -22.16 -9.58 13.43
CA ASN A 394 -23.56 -9.21 13.69
C ASN A 394 -24.09 -8.08 12.78
N ALA A 395 -23.21 -7.36 12.07
CA ALA A 395 -23.62 -6.29 11.16
C ALA A 395 -23.56 -6.81 9.72
N ARG A 396 -24.72 -6.86 9.05
CA ARG A 396 -24.83 -7.25 7.64
C ARG A 396 -25.39 -6.11 6.82
N GLY A 397 -24.96 -6.03 5.56
CA GLY A 397 -25.60 -5.19 4.56
C GLY A 397 -26.96 -5.73 4.14
N ASP A 398 -27.49 -5.18 3.05
CA ASP A 398 -28.83 -5.48 2.56
C ASP A 398 -28.79 -6.22 1.23
N GLN A 399 -29.88 -6.95 0.91
CA GLN A 399 -30.07 -7.49 -0.42
C GLN A 399 -31.04 -6.59 -1.19
N LEU A 400 -30.56 -6.10 -2.33
CA LEU A 400 -31.28 -5.22 -3.24
C LEU A 400 -31.85 -6.08 -4.38
N VAL A 401 -33.17 -6.23 -4.37
CA VAL A 401 -33.90 -7.02 -5.35
C VAL A 401 -34.51 -6.08 -6.39
N ARG A 402 -33.94 -6.08 -7.59
CA ARG A 402 -34.47 -5.32 -8.72
C ARG A 402 -35.59 -6.13 -9.39
N ALA A 403 -36.80 -5.61 -9.36
CA ALA A 403 -37.95 -6.21 -10.02
C ALA A 403 -37.87 -5.94 -11.54
N GLN A 404 -37.63 -6.98 -12.33
CA GLN A 404 -37.71 -6.94 -13.78
C GLN A 404 -39.04 -7.53 -14.21
N VAL A 405 -39.96 -6.68 -14.66
CA VAL A 405 -41.27 -7.12 -15.12
C VAL A 405 -41.15 -7.68 -16.52
N GLU A 406 -41.52 -8.95 -16.69
CA GLU A 406 -41.54 -9.63 -17.98
C GLU A 406 -42.93 -9.50 -18.62
N ILE A 407 -42.96 -8.91 -19.82
CA ILE A 407 -44.16 -8.81 -20.64
C ILE A 407 -44.08 -9.89 -21.73
N PRO A 408 -45.06 -10.80 -21.83
CA PRO A 408 -45.03 -11.88 -22.81
C PRO A 408 -45.09 -11.32 -24.25
N LYS A 409 -44.27 -11.90 -25.14
CA LYS A 409 -44.21 -11.48 -26.56
C LYS A 409 -45.38 -12.00 -27.40
N ARG A 410 -46.09 -13.01 -26.90
CA ARG A 410 -47.22 -13.66 -27.57
C ARG A 410 -48.31 -13.90 -26.54
N LEU A 411 -49.56 -13.69 -26.95
CA LEU A 411 -50.75 -13.87 -26.13
C LEU A 411 -51.68 -14.86 -26.81
N SER A 412 -52.35 -15.70 -26.03
CA SER A 412 -53.45 -16.53 -26.52
C SER A 412 -54.66 -15.68 -26.91
N SER A 413 -55.61 -16.27 -27.65
CA SER A 413 -56.84 -15.57 -28.05
C SER A 413 -57.65 -15.08 -26.85
N ASP A 414 -57.66 -15.85 -25.76
CA ASP A 414 -58.46 -15.54 -24.58
C ASP A 414 -57.79 -14.47 -23.72
N GLU A 415 -56.48 -14.56 -23.50
CA GLU A 415 -55.71 -13.50 -22.83
C GLU A 415 -55.81 -12.16 -23.57
N ARG A 416 -55.76 -12.20 -24.91
CA ARG A 416 -55.90 -11.00 -25.73
C ARG A 416 -57.25 -10.32 -25.51
N LYS A 417 -58.35 -11.08 -25.50
CA LYS A 417 -59.70 -10.53 -25.23
C LYS A 417 -59.75 -9.85 -23.86
N LEU A 418 -59.22 -10.50 -22.82
CA LEU A 418 -59.18 -9.94 -21.47
C LEU A 418 -58.36 -8.64 -21.37
N ILE A 419 -57.22 -8.58 -22.07
CA ILE A 419 -56.39 -7.36 -22.10
C ILE A 419 -57.08 -6.24 -22.88
N GLU A 420 -57.79 -6.55 -23.97
CA GLU A 420 -58.59 -5.58 -24.73
C GLU A 420 -59.75 -5.02 -23.90
N GLU A 421 -60.45 -5.86 -23.13
CA GLU A 421 -61.46 -5.42 -22.16
C GLU A 421 -60.88 -4.47 -21.10
N LEU A 422 -59.73 -4.83 -20.53
CA LEU A 422 -59.03 -4.01 -19.53
C LEU A 422 -58.56 -2.67 -20.13
N ALA A 423 -58.11 -2.66 -21.38
CA ALA A 423 -57.75 -1.45 -22.11
C ALA A 423 -58.96 -0.52 -22.35
N ASN A 424 -60.14 -1.08 -22.64
CA ASN A 424 -61.36 -0.29 -22.83
C ASN A 424 -61.83 0.36 -21.52
N LEU A 425 -61.77 -0.36 -20.40
CA LEU A 425 -62.07 0.19 -19.07
C LEU A 425 -61.16 1.36 -18.72
N ASN A 426 -59.85 1.25 -18.98
CA ASN A 426 -58.90 2.33 -18.75
C ASN A 426 -59.17 3.57 -19.61
N LYS A 427 -59.55 3.40 -20.88
CA LYS A 427 -59.93 4.53 -21.76
C LYS A 427 -61.16 5.27 -21.23
N ALA A 428 -62.18 4.53 -20.76
CA ALA A 428 -63.38 5.11 -20.17
C ALA A 428 -63.07 5.89 -18.87
N GLN A 429 -62.21 5.36 -18.00
CA GLN A 429 -61.76 6.07 -16.79
C GLN A 429 -60.99 7.36 -17.12
N THR A 430 -60.11 7.32 -18.12
CA THR A 430 -59.31 8.50 -18.53
C THR A 430 -60.19 9.60 -19.14
N ALA A 431 -61.29 9.24 -19.80
CA ALA A 431 -62.27 10.19 -20.31
C ALA A 431 -63.09 10.84 -19.17
N ASN A 432 -63.37 10.10 -18.10
CA ASN A 432 -64.10 10.59 -16.92
C ASN A 432 -63.23 11.43 -15.97
N SER A 433 -61.91 11.21 -15.88
CA SER A 433 -61.03 11.98 -14.98
C SER A 433 -60.58 13.34 -15.53
N ARG A 434 -60.85 13.64 -16.81
CA ARG A 434 -60.56 14.92 -17.47
C ARG A 434 -61.73 15.91 -17.44
N ARG A 435 -62.81 15.56 -16.75
CA ARG A 435 -63.97 16.41 -16.46
C ARG A 435 -63.92 16.81 -15.00
#